data_AF-A0A972AZA5-F1
#
_entry.id   AF-A0A972AZA5-F1
#
_cell.length_a   1.000
_cell.length_b   1.000
_cell.length_c   1.000
_cell.angle_alpha   90.00
_cell.angle_beta   90.00
_cell.angle_gamma   90.00
#
_symmetry.space_group_name_H-M   'P 1'
#
loop_
_entity.id
_entity.type
_entity.pdbx_description
1 polymer ?
#
loop_
_entity_poly.entity_id
_entity_poly.type
_entity_poly.pdbx_seq_one_letter_code
_entity_poly.pdbx_strand_id
1 'polypeptide(L)'
;MSVRKLFLGCIKTPVKRFSAIVAAAGLAFSAHYILSEPVPVDLSKSPFALTGRMLQEWEEGDLIVFVRHLERCSRVDVACLEDEANGITERSTVTGLDMREHFATLGLHKTDMYSSPLTRTAQTSALLFAEPVTHQDFLYQCEDDFVQNAVAKKTPGRNLVLVTHSSCLDEVNEHLALAEVDYNYGVAVFLNVESPARQQVLGFIDSDDWAKILRPQS
;
A
#
# COMPACT_ATOMS: atom_id res chain seq x y z
N MET A 1 78.98 -28.64 23.66
CA MET A 1 77.88 -29.47 23.13
C MET A 1 76.60 -29.16 23.91
N SER A 2 75.63 -28.49 23.28
CA SER A 2 74.19 -28.77 23.39
C SER A 2 73.42 -27.64 22.71
N VAL A 3 72.95 -27.91 21.49
CA VAL A 3 72.06 -27.03 20.72
C VAL A 3 70.64 -27.46 21.04
N ARG A 4 69.86 -26.62 21.74
CA ARG A 4 68.39 -26.77 21.79
C ARG A 4 67.79 -26.01 20.61
N LYS A 5 67.29 -26.75 19.61
CA LYS A 5 66.39 -26.24 18.57
C LYS A 5 65.05 -25.90 19.23
N LEU A 6 64.63 -24.63 19.20
CA LEU A 6 63.22 -24.27 19.28
C LEU A 6 62.69 -24.12 17.85
N PHE A 7 61.85 -25.07 17.45
CA PHE A 7 60.84 -24.83 16.43
C PHE A 7 59.76 -23.93 17.02
N LEU A 8 59.39 -22.85 16.35
CA LEU A 8 58.04 -22.31 16.46
C LEU A 8 57.56 -21.87 15.08
N GLY A 9 56.42 -22.42 14.68
CA GLY A 9 55.90 -22.39 13.33
C GLY A 9 55.39 -21.02 12.89
N CYS A 10 55.53 -20.78 11.59
CA CYS A 10 54.94 -19.64 10.90
C CYS A 10 53.41 -19.78 10.91
N ILE A 11 52.74 -18.92 11.69
CA ILE A 11 51.27 -18.86 11.79
C ILE A 11 50.70 -18.28 10.47
N LYS A 12 50.39 -19.16 9.51
CA LYS A 12 49.68 -18.83 8.26
C LYS A 12 48.15 -19.01 8.42
N THR A 13 47.50 -18.30 9.34
CA THR A 13 46.05 -18.48 9.62
C THR A 13 45.14 -17.24 9.63
N PRO A 14 45.57 -15.96 9.50
CA PRO A 14 44.63 -14.84 9.55
C PRO A 14 43.88 -14.61 8.22
N VAL A 15 44.56 -14.74 7.07
CA VAL A 15 44.00 -14.36 5.75
C VAL A 15 42.87 -15.30 5.30
N LYS A 16 43.03 -16.63 5.46
CA LYS A 16 42.01 -17.61 5.05
C LYS A 16 40.71 -17.50 5.86
N ARG A 17 40.80 -17.14 7.14
CA ARG A 17 39.61 -16.94 8.00
C ARG A 17 38.87 -15.66 7.62
N PHE A 18 39.59 -14.60 7.29
CA PHE A 18 38.99 -13.34 6.83
C PHE A 18 38.25 -13.51 5.49
N SER A 19 38.85 -14.19 4.51
CA SER A 19 38.19 -14.46 3.22
C SER A 19 36.94 -15.34 3.35
N ALA A 20 36.94 -16.34 4.24
CA ALA A 20 35.78 -17.19 4.48
C ALA A 20 34.62 -16.41 5.13
N ILE A 21 34.91 -15.48 6.06
CA ILE A 21 33.91 -14.62 6.69
C ILE A 21 33.29 -13.66 5.66
N VAL A 22 34.11 -13.03 4.80
CA VAL A 22 33.61 -12.12 3.76
C VAL A 22 32.74 -12.87 2.75
N ALA A 23 33.14 -14.08 2.33
CA ALA A 23 32.33 -14.89 1.41
C ALA A 23 30.99 -15.33 2.04
N ALA A 24 30.99 -15.73 3.32
CA ALA A 24 29.77 -16.09 4.04
C ALA A 24 28.84 -14.89 4.24
N ALA A 25 29.38 -13.71 4.56
CA ALA A 25 28.60 -12.48 4.69
C ALA A 25 28.00 -12.04 3.34
N GLY A 26 28.77 -12.16 2.25
CA GLY A 26 28.27 -11.91 0.90
C GLY A 26 27.12 -12.83 0.51
N LEU A 27 27.27 -14.14 0.75
CA LEU A 27 26.21 -15.13 0.50
C LEU A 27 24.95 -14.88 1.33
N ALA A 28 25.11 -14.56 2.62
CA ALA A 28 23.98 -14.24 3.48
C ALA A 28 23.26 -12.96 3.04
N PHE A 29 23.99 -11.93 2.63
CA PHE A 29 23.42 -10.68 2.11
C PHE A 29 22.68 -10.90 0.79
N SER A 30 23.27 -11.65 -0.14
CA SER A 30 22.61 -12.00 -1.40
C SER A 30 21.37 -12.86 -1.18
N ALA A 31 21.44 -13.87 -0.31
CA ALA A 31 20.29 -14.70 0.03
C ALA A 31 19.17 -13.89 0.69
N HIS A 32 19.52 -12.98 1.62
CA HIS A 32 18.55 -12.08 2.24
C HIS A 32 17.86 -11.19 1.19
N TYR A 33 18.62 -10.58 0.28
CA TYR A 33 18.05 -9.71 -0.76
C TYR A 33 17.15 -10.48 -1.76
N ILE A 34 17.49 -11.74 -2.06
CA ILE A 34 16.69 -12.59 -2.96
C ILE A 34 15.42 -13.11 -2.28
N LEU A 35 15.44 -13.29 -0.95
CA LEU A 35 14.33 -13.85 -0.17
C LEU A 35 13.39 -12.79 0.43
N SER A 36 13.77 -11.51 0.45
CA SER A 36 12.91 -10.45 0.97
C SER A 36 11.77 -10.14 0.01
N GLU A 37 10.56 -10.04 0.55
CA GLU A 37 9.39 -9.59 -0.19
C GLU A 37 9.57 -8.12 -0.64
N PRO A 38 9.15 -7.78 -1.88
CA PRO A 38 9.13 -6.40 -2.32
C PRO A 38 8.20 -5.56 -1.45
N VAL A 39 8.65 -4.37 -1.06
CA VAL A 39 7.83 -3.42 -0.29
C VAL A 39 6.97 -2.59 -1.26
N PRO A 40 5.67 -2.38 -0.98
CA PRO A 40 4.84 -1.45 -1.73
C PRO A 40 5.49 -0.06 -1.84
N VAL A 41 5.39 0.55 -3.02
CA VAL A 41 6.06 1.84 -3.30
C VAL A 41 5.19 3.01 -2.83
N ASP A 42 5.75 3.91 -2.05
CA ASP A 42 5.15 5.22 -1.76
C ASP A 42 5.37 6.16 -2.96
N LEU A 43 4.29 6.47 -3.69
CA LEU A 43 4.36 7.28 -4.91
C LEU A 43 4.77 8.73 -4.63
N SER A 44 4.56 9.23 -3.42
CA SER A 44 4.94 10.60 -3.04
C SER A 44 6.44 10.77 -2.77
N LYS A 45 7.13 9.67 -2.49
CA LYS A 45 8.57 9.60 -2.22
C LYS A 45 9.36 9.00 -3.39
N SER A 46 8.68 8.77 -4.52
CA SER A 46 9.23 8.06 -5.67
C SER A 46 9.40 8.95 -6.89
N PRO A 47 10.20 8.53 -7.90
CA PRO A 47 10.32 9.27 -9.15
C PRO A 47 8.96 9.50 -9.82
N PHE A 48 8.74 10.71 -10.34
CA PHE A 48 7.45 11.09 -10.96
C PHE A 48 7.02 10.17 -12.09
N ALA A 49 7.93 9.46 -12.75
CA ALA A 49 7.58 8.46 -13.78
C ALA A 49 6.62 7.37 -13.27
N LEU A 50 6.70 6.97 -11.99
CA LEU A 50 5.77 5.99 -11.40
C LEU A 50 4.38 6.60 -11.20
N THR A 51 4.32 7.84 -10.71
CA THR A 51 3.06 8.59 -10.62
C THR A 51 2.47 8.85 -12.01
N GLY A 52 3.30 9.17 -13.00
CA GLY A 52 2.89 9.34 -14.39
C GLY A 52 2.29 8.07 -14.97
N ARG A 53 2.86 6.90 -14.66
CA ARG A 53 2.26 5.61 -15.00
C ARG A 53 0.90 5.43 -14.30
N MET A 54 0.81 5.68 -13.00
CA MET A 54 -0.47 5.59 -12.27
C MET A 54 -1.55 6.48 -12.91
N LEU A 55 -1.22 7.73 -13.27
CA LEU A 55 -2.15 8.64 -13.94
C LEU A 55 -2.57 8.15 -15.33
N GLN A 56 -1.65 7.57 -16.10
CA GLN A 56 -1.96 6.97 -17.40
C GLN A 56 -2.95 5.81 -17.26
N GLU A 57 -2.67 4.88 -16.35
CA GLU A 57 -3.50 3.69 -16.12
C GLU A 57 -4.88 4.07 -15.57
N TRP A 58 -4.97 5.18 -14.81
CA TRP A 58 -6.25 5.77 -14.40
C TRP A 58 -7.05 6.27 -15.61
N GLU A 59 -6.44 7.01 -16.54
CA GLU A 59 -7.12 7.50 -17.75
C GLU A 59 -7.62 6.36 -18.65
N GLU A 60 -6.87 5.27 -18.72
CA GLU A 60 -7.21 4.04 -19.44
C GLU A 60 -8.34 3.26 -18.75
N GLY A 61 -8.57 3.50 -17.46
CA GLY A 61 -9.62 2.85 -16.68
C GLY A 61 -9.20 1.49 -16.12
N ASP A 62 -7.90 1.28 -15.91
CA ASP A 62 -7.31 -0.03 -15.59
C ASP A 62 -6.99 -0.19 -14.10
N LEU A 63 -7.40 0.75 -13.25
CA LEU A 63 -7.08 0.70 -11.82
C LEU A 63 -8.22 0.15 -10.96
N ILE A 64 -7.83 -0.56 -9.90
CA ILE A 64 -8.59 -0.69 -8.65
C ILE A 64 -7.84 0.13 -7.60
N VAL A 65 -8.55 0.99 -6.87
CA VAL A 65 -8.00 1.79 -5.79
C VAL A 65 -8.65 1.36 -4.48
N PHE A 66 -7.86 0.81 -3.57
CA PHE A 66 -8.30 0.47 -2.23
C PHE A 66 -8.01 1.65 -1.29
N VAL A 67 -9.04 2.16 -0.64
CA VAL A 67 -8.94 3.29 0.28
C VAL A 67 -9.19 2.81 1.70
N ARG A 68 -8.22 2.96 2.60
CA ARG A 68 -8.45 2.71 4.03
C ARG A 68 -9.39 3.80 4.57
N HIS A 69 -10.37 3.42 5.40
CA HIS A 69 -11.19 4.40 6.10
C HIS A 69 -10.36 5.46 6.85
N LEU A 70 -10.95 6.64 7.07
CA LEU A 70 -10.34 7.73 7.82
C LEU A 70 -10.18 7.41 9.31
N GLU A 71 -9.53 8.29 10.06
CA GLU A 71 -9.18 8.05 11.47
C GLU A 71 -10.37 7.56 12.30
N ARG A 72 -10.20 6.37 12.90
CA ARG A 72 -11.25 5.72 13.68
C ARG A 72 -11.47 6.42 15.02
N CYS A 73 -12.73 6.75 15.35
CA CYS A 73 -13.03 7.44 16.60
C CYS A 73 -12.67 6.61 17.84
N SER A 74 -13.00 5.32 17.85
CA SER A 74 -12.77 4.43 19.01
C SER A 74 -11.28 4.18 19.38
N ARG A 75 -10.32 4.85 18.75
CA ARG A 75 -8.87 4.68 18.99
C ARG A 75 -8.21 5.94 19.57
N VAL A 76 -8.94 7.04 19.68
CA VAL A 76 -8.43 8.35 20.08
C VAL A 76 -9.47 9.08 20.94
N ASP A 77 -9.02 9.95 21.85
CA ASP A 77 -9.89 10.74 22.72
C ASP A 77 -10.17 12.11 22.10
N VAL A 78 -11.00 12.12 21.05
CA VAL A 78 -11.45 13.32 20.33
C VAL A 78 -12.92 13.16 19.90
N ALA A 79 -13.56 14.24 19.47
CA ALA A 79 -14.95 14.20 19.00
C ALA A 79 -15.14 13.23 17.82
N CYS A 80 -16.20 12.42 17.88
CA CYS A 80 -16.63 11.57 16.78
C CYS A 80 -17.52 12.35 15.81
N LEU A 81 -17.42 12.03 14.53
CA LEU A 81 -18.39 12.52 13.55
C LEU A 81 -19.77 11.95 13.88
N GLU A 82 -20.78 12.82 13.97
CA GLU A 82 -22.18 12.45 14.26
C GLU A 82 -22.37 11.75 15.62
N ASP A 83 -21.45 11.95 16.58
CA ASP A 83 -21.44 11.25 17.89
C ASP A 83 -21.38 9.71 17.78
N GLU A 84 -20.94 9.17 16.62
CA GLU A 84 -20.87 7.74 16.34
C GLU A 84 -19.54 7.11 16.77
N ALA A 85 -19.52 6.38 17.89
CA ALA A 85 -18.30 5.78 18.45
C ALA A 85 -17.60 4.77 17.52
N ASN A 86 -18.36 4.09 16.64
CA ASN A 86 -17.82 3.14 15.66
C ASN A 86 -17.44 3.80 14.32
N GLY A 87 -17.63 5.12 14.22
CA GLY A 87 -17.36 5.94 13.04
C GLY A 87 -15.93 6.48 12.98
N ILE A 88 -15.80 7.58 12.26
CA ILE A 88 -14.55 8.34 12.12
C ILE A 88 -14.54 9.57 13.04
N THR A 89 -13.37 10.17 13.25
CA THR A 89 -13.25 11.40 14.03
C THR A 89 -13.79 12.62 13.28
N GLU A 90 -14.34 13.60 14.00
CA GLU A 90 -14.83 14.85 13.39
C GLU A 90 -13.69 15.59 12.67
N ARG A 91 -12.47 15.59 13.24
CA ARG A 91 -11.30 16.23 12.64
C ARG A 91 -10.85 15.61 11.31
N SER A 92 -11.16 14.33 11.08
CA SER A 92 -10.81 13.65 9.82
C SER A 92 -11.68 14.07 8.63
N THR A 93 -12.76 14.83 8.88
CA THR A 93 -13.62 15.36 7.81
C THR A 93 -12.87 16.23 6.82
N VAL A 94 -11.93 17.05 7.29
CA VAL A 94 -11.08 17.89 6.43
C VAL A 94 -10.26 17.02 5.48
N THR A 95 -9.59 15.99 5.99
CA THR A 95 -8.85 15.02 5.18
C THR A 95 -9.75 14.35 4.13
N GLY A 96 -10.96 13.93 4.51
CA GLY A 96 -11.91 13.32 3.57
C GLY A 96 -12.35 14.27 2.45
N LEU A 97 -12.58 15.54 2.77
CA LEU A 97 -12.93 16.57 1.77
C LEU A 97 -11.74 16.92 0.86
N ASP A 98 -10.52 16.96 1.38
CA ASP A 98 -9.32 17.15 0.55
C ASP A 98 -9.14 15.98 -0.42
N MET A 99 -9.32 14.74 0.06
CA MET A 99 -9.30 13.55 -0.80
C MET A 99 -10.39 13.58 -1.87
N ARG A 100 -11.58 14.10 -1.57
CA ARG A 100 -12.65 14.30 -2.57
C ARG A 100 -12.17 15.18 -3.72
N GLU A 101 -11.51 16.31 -3.43
CA GLU A 101 -10.99 17.20 -4.46
C GLU A 101 -9.90 16.51 -5.31
N HIS A 102 -9.08 15.66 -4.70
CA HIS A 102 -8.07 14.88 -5.42
C HIS A 102 -8.69 13.83 -6.35
N PHE A 103 -9.67 13.05 -5.88
CA PHE A 103 -10.42 12.13 -6.74
C PHE A 103 -11.20 12.87 -7.84
N ALA A 104 -11.77 14.03 -7.53
CA ALA A 104 -12.43 14.88 -8.54
C ALA A 104 -11.44 15.37 -9.61
N THR A 105 -10.21 15.70 -9.22
CA THR A 105 -9.13 16.10 -10.13
C THR A 105 -8.71 14.96 -11.05
N LEU A 106 -8.66 13.72 -10.54
CA LEU A 106 -8.44 12.53 -11.38
C LEU A 106 -9.59 12.26 -12.36
N GLY A 107 -10.82 12.70 -12.01
CA GLY A 107 -12.02 12.50 -12.81
C GLY A 107 -12.67 11.13 -12.57
N LEU A 108 -13.92 11.15 -12.08
CA LEU A 108 -14.67 9.95 -11.67
C LEU A 108 -15.67 9.42 -12.71
N HIS A 109 -15.71 10.01 -13.91
CA HIS A 109 -16.71 9.69 -14.94
C HIS A 109 -16.62 8.24 -15.46
N LYS A 110 -15.43 7.63 -15.43
CA LYS A 110 -15.17 6.22 -15.76
C LYS A 110 -14.86 5.40 -14.51
N THR A 111 -15.54 5.66 -13.40
CA THR A 111 -15.21 5.03 -12.13
C THR A 111 -16.44 4.45 -11.45
N ASP A 112 -16.36 3.18 -11.09
CA ASP A 112 -17.31 2.51 -10.19
C ASP A 112 -16.79 2.65 -8.75
N MET A 113 -17.70 2.84 -7.78
CA MET A 113 -17.32 3.15 -6.39
C MET A 113 -18.17 2.33 -5.41
N TYR A 114 -17.52 1.63 -4.49
CA TYR A 114 -18.15 0.84 -3.43
C TYR A 114 -17.51 1.10 -2.07
N SER A 115 -18.24 0.77 -1.00
CA SER A 115 -17.76 0.90 0.38
C SER A 115 -18.20 -0.29 1.22
N SER A 116 -17.44 -0.66 2.24
CA SER A 116 -17.98 -1.59 3.24
C SER A 116 -19.21 -0.98 3.95
N PRO A 117 -20.16 -1.78 4.45
CA PRO A 117 -21.34 -1.30 5.16
C PRO A 117 -21.05 -0.76 6.57
N LEU A 118 -19.82 -0.91 7.08
CA LEU A 118 -19.48 -0.46 8.44
C LEU A 118 -19.45 1.07 8.54
N THR A 119 -19.91 1.63 9.66
CA THR A 119 -20.10 3.08 9.88
C THR A 119 -18.89 3.91 9.44
N ARG A 120 -17.67 3.53 9.85
CA ARG A 120 -16.44 4.26 9.48
C ARG A 120 -16.15 4.31 7.98
N THR A 121 -16.43 3.23 7.23
CA THR A 121 -16.24 3.22 5.77
C THR A 121 -17.39 3.94 5.07
N ALA A 122 -18.62 3.84 5.59
CA ALA A 122 -19.77 4.58 5.09
C ALA A 122 -19.57 6.10 5.21
N GLN A 123 -19.19 6.58 6.40
CA GLN A 123 -18.86 7.99 6.64
C GLN A 123 -17.67 8.45 5.79
N THR A 124 -16.61 7.63 5.68
CA THR A 124 -15.49 7.94 4.78
C THR A 124 -15.96 8.07 3.33
N SER A 125 -16.73 7.12 2.80
CA SER A 125 -17.21 7.19 1.42
C SER A 125 -18.14 8.39 1.17
N ALA A 126 -18.94 8.78 2.16
CA ALA A 126 -19.80 9.96 2.07
C ALA A 126 -18.99 11.28 2.02
N LEU A 127 -17.80 11.30 2.62
CA LEU A 127 -16.87 12.43 2.49
C LEU A 127 -16.12 12.39 1.16
N LEU A 128 -15.72 11.22 0.67
CA LEU A 128 -14.92 11.10 -0.55
C LEU A 128 -15.73 11.35 -1.83
N PHE A 129 -17.00 10.94 -1.85
CA PHE A 129 -17.80 10.95 -3.07
C PHE A 129 -19.01 11.88 -2.94
N ALA A 130 -19.40 12.50 -4.05
CA ALA A 130 -20.56 13.41 -4.08
C ALA A 130 -21.89 12.64 -4.02
N GLU A 131 -21.92 11.45 -4.61
CA GLU A 131 -23.11 10.59 -4.67
C GLU A 131 -22.96 9.38 -3.73
N PRO A 132 -24.08 8.89 -3.16
CA PRO A 132 -24.06 7.66 -2.38
C PRO A 132 -23.51 6.47 -3.17
N VAL A 133 -22.67 5.66 -2.53
CA VAL A 133 -22.08 4.46 -3.14
C VAL A 133 -22.76 3.19 -2.65
N THR A 134 -22.68 2.11 -3.45
CA THR A 134 -23.24 0.82 -3.04
C THR A 134 -22.35 0.17 -1.99
N HIS A 135 -22.98 -0.40 -0.95
CA HIS A 135 -22.27 -1.16 0.07
C HIS A 135 -22.08 -2.63 -0.33
N GLN A 136 -20.90 -3.19 -0.03
CA GLN A 136 -20.55 -4.57 -0.36
C GLN A 136 -19.86 -5.25 0.82
N ASP A 137 -20.31 -6.44 1.20
CA ASP A 137 -19.87 -7.12 2.42
C ASP A 137 -18.41 -7.61 2.36
N PHE A 138 -17.93 -8.04 1.19
CA PHE A 138 -16.55 -8.49 1.04
C PHE A 138 -15.52 -7.40 1.43
N LEU A 139 -15.92 -6.12 1.38
CA LEU A 139 -15.10 -4.96 1.78
C LEU A 139 -14.91 -4.83 3.30
N TYR A 140 -15.48 -5.70 4.13
CA TYR A 140 -15.12 -5.81 5.55
C TYR A 140 -14.79 -7.23 6.00
N GLN A 141 -15.10 -8.23 5.18
CA GLN A 141 -14.78 -9.63 5.48
C GLN A 141 -13.27 -9.87 5.36
N CYS A 142 -12.63 -9.29 4.35
CA CYS A 142 -11.19 -9.41 4.10
C CYS A 142 -10.72 -10.88 4.11
N GLU A 143 -11.41 -11.74 3.35
CA GLU A 143 -11.04 -13.15 3.19
C GLU A 143 -9.93 -13.29 2.14
N ASP A 144 -9.24 -14.44 2.10
CA ASP A 144 -8.10 -14.72 1.19
C ASP A 144 -8.42 -14.50 -0.31
N ASP A 145 -9.70 -14.44 -0.69
CA ASP A 145 -10.18 -14.17 -2.05
C ASP A 145 -10.54 -12.69 -2.29
N PHE A 146 -10.15 -11.78 -1.37
CA PHE A 146 -10.51 -10.36 -1.39
C PHE A 146 -10.15 -9.67 -2.71
N VAL A 147 -8.91 -9.86 -3.19
CA VAL A 147 -8.45 -9.25 -4.45
C VAL A 147 -9.20 -9.83 -5.64
N GLN A 148 -9.49 -11.13 -5.64
CA GLN A 148 -10.23 -11.81 -6.69
C GLN A 148 -11.68 -11.30 -6.74
N ASN A 149 -12.31 -11.09 -5.58
CA ASN A 149 -13.62 -10.46 -5.48
C ASN A 149 -13.60 -9.01 -6.00
N ALA A 150 -12.56 -8.23 -5.68
CA ALA A 150 -12.40 -6.87 -6.22
C ALA A 150 -12.24 -6.87 -7.76
N VAL A 151 -11.39 -7.74 -8.30
CA VAL A 151 -11.17 -7.92 -9.75
C VAL A 151 -12.45 -8.36 -10.44
N ALA A 152 -13.22 -9.28 -9.86
CA ALA A 152 -14.49 -9.73 -10.42
C ALA A 152 -15.57 -8.64 -10.49
N LYS A 153 -15.47 -7.60 -9.65
CA LYS A 153 -16.37 -6.43 -9.67
C LYS A 153 -15.89 -5.29 -10.57
N LYS A 154 -14.66 -5.34 -11.07
CA LYS A 154 -14.13 -4.30 -11.96
C LYS A 154 -14.77 -4.42 -13.35
N THR A 155 -15.38 -3.33 -13.82
CA THR A 155 -15.85 -3.23 -15.21
C THR A 155 -14.66 -2.89 -16.12
N PRO A 156 -14.41 -3.61 -17.23
CA PRO A 156 -13.33 -3.27 -18.17
C PRO A 156 -13.44 -1.83 -18.70
N GLY A 157 -12.30 -1.12 -18.75
CA GLY A 157 -12.23 0.29 -19.16
C GLY A 157 -12.85 1.28 -18.17
N ARG A 158 -13.12 0.84 -16.93
CA ARG A 158 -13.56 1.70 -15.82
C ARG A 158 -12.73 1.40 -14.58
N ASN A 159 -12.27 2.45 -13.92
CA ASN A 159 -11.64 2.34 -12.61
C ASN A 159 -12.64 1.83 -11.57
N LEU A 160 -12.13 1.23 -10.50
CA LEU A 160 -12.92 0.81 -9.36
C LEU A 160 -12.31 1.38 -8.08
N VAL A 161 -13.05 2.14 -7.28
CA VAL A 161 -12.58 2.66 -5.98
C VAL A 161 -13.36 1.98 -4.86
N LEU A 162 -12.64 1.41 -3.90
CA LEU A 162 -13.17 0.57 -2.82
C LEU A 162 -12.75 1.12 -1.46
N VAL A 163 -13.72 1.59 -0.66
CA VAL A 163 -13.45 2.04 0.72
C VAL A 163 -13.53 0.87 1.69
N THR A 164 -12.42 0.57 2.36
CA THR A 164 -12.18 -0.67 3.12
C THR A 164 -11.35 -0.44 4.40
N HIS A 165 -10.75 -1.49 4.96
CA HIS A 165 -10.03 -1.54 6.23
C HIS A 165 -8.57 -1.96 6.04
N SER A 166 -7.74 -1.79 7.07
CA SER A 166 -6.34 -2.20 7.03
C SER A 166 -6.17 -3.69 6.77
N SER A 167 -6.98 -4.55 7.41
CA SER A 167 -6.92 -6.01 7.19
C SER A 167 -7.16 -6.42 5.74
N CYS A 168 -8.00 -5.68 5.01
CA CYS A 168 -8.20 -5.93 3.58
C CYS A 168 -7.02 -5.44 2.73
N LEU A 169 -6.25 -4.44 3.19
CA LEU A 169 -5.00 -4.06 2.52
C LEU A 169 -3.89 -5.09 2.81
N ASP A 170 -3.93 -5.75 3.96
CA ASP A 170 -3.05 -6.87 4.26
C ASP A 170 -3.28 -8.01 3.26
N GLU A 171 -4.55 -8.35 2.95
CA GLU A 171 -4.90 -9.30 1.88
C GLU A 171 -4.36 -8.87 0.49
N VAL A 172 -4.33 -7.57 0.20
CA VAL A 172 -3.74 -7.07 -1.06
C VAL A 172 -2.23 -7.33 -1.10
N ASN A 173 -1.54 -7.10 0.02
CA ASN A 173 -0.11 -7.36 0.12
C ASN A 173 0.17 -8.86 -0.01
N GLU A 174 -0.55 -9.71 0.72
CA GLU A 174 -0.38 -11.16 0.70
C GLU A 174 -0.66 -11.75 -0.69
N HIS A 175 -1.75 -11.34 -1.35
CA HIS A 175 -2.10 -11.79 -2.70
C HIS A 175 -0.99 -11.53 -3.73
N LEU A 176 -0.21 -10.46 -3.53
CA LEU A 176 0.83 -10.00 -4.45
C LEU A 176 2.25 -10.29 -3.94
N ALA A 177 2.37 -11.06 -2.86
CA ALA A 177 3.62 -11.39 -2.19
C ALA A 177 4.46 -10.13 -1.87
N LEU A 178 3.80 -9.09 -1.38
CA LEU A 178 4.41 -7.86 -0.91
C LEU A 178 4.63 -7.93 0.60
N ALA A 179 5.66 -7.24 1.08
CA ALA A 179 5.90 -7.10 2.50
C ALA A 179 4.73 -6.36 3.18
N GLU A 180 4.43 -6.73 4.43
CA GLU A 180 3.42 -6.07 5.26
C GLU A 180 3.75 -4.57 5.45
N VAL A 181 2.71 -3.72 5.35
CA VAL A 181 2.81 -2.27 5.54
C VAL A 181 1.72 -1.80 6.49
N ASP A 182 2.10 -1.10 7.55
CA ASP A 182 1.15 -0.37 8.40
C ASP A 182 0.70 0.91 7.70
N TYR A 183 -0.25 0.75 6.78
CA TYR A 183 -0.81 1.82 5.98
C TYR A 183 -1.54 2.86 6.84
N ASN A 184 -1.33 4.16 6.64
CA ASN A 184 -2.04 5.19 7.40
C ASN A 184 -3.55 5.25 7.10
N TYR A 185 -4.32 5.86 8.01
CA TYR A 185 -5.73 6.17 7.74
C TYR A 185 -5.87 7.05 6.49
N GLY A 186 -6.85 6.76 5.65
CA GLY A 186 -7.04 7.49 4.39
C GLY A 186 -6.02 7.18 3.29
N VAL A 187 -5.14 6.19 3.45
CA VAL A 187 -4.26 5.76 2.34
C VAL A 187 -5.09 5.32 1.14
N ALA A 188 -4.56 5.55 -0.07
CA ALA A 188 -5.04 4.95 -1.30
C ALA A 188 -3.97 4.04 -1.91
N VAL A 189 -4.29 2.76 -2.12
CA VAL A 189 -3.42 1.75 -2.75
C VAL A 189 -3.91 1.48 -4.17
N PHE A 190 -3.03 1.61 -5.15
CA PHE A 190 -3.35 1.55 -6.58
C PHE A 190 -2.90 0.21 -7.17
N LEU A 191 -3.87 -0.60 -7.54
CA LEU A 191 -3.68 -1.87 -8.22
C LEU A 191 -4.02 -1.71 -9.70
N ASN A 192 -3.04 -1.93 -10.57
CA ASN A 192 -3.30 -2.09 -11.99
C ASN A 192 -3.90 -3.47 -12.28
N VAL A 193 -4.94 -3.48 -13.10
CA VAL A 193 -5.66 -4.66 -13.57
C VAL A 193 -5.99 -4.45 -15.06
N GLU A 194 -4.96 -4.29 -15.90
CA GLU A 194 -5.08 -4.27 -17.37
C GLU A 194 -5.79 -5.56 -17.86
N SER A 195 -5.56 -6.68 -17.17
CA SER A 195 -6.35 -7.91 -17.36
C SER A 195 -6.54 -8.65 -16.04
N PRO A 196 -7.62 -9.45 -15.89
CA PRO A 196 -7.82 -10.28 -14.70
C PRO A 196 -6.73 -11.33 -14.43
N ALA A 197 -5.79 -11.55 -15.36
CA ALA A 197 -4.68 -12.49 -15.20
C ALA A 197 -3.37 -11.79 -14.80
N ARG A 198 -3.32 -10.45 -14.82
CA ARG A 198 -2.13 -9.67 -14.51
C ARG A 198 -2.51 -8.51 -13.61
N GLN A 199 -2.20 -8.64 -12.33
CA GLN A 199 -2.33 -7.57 -11.34
C GLN A 199 -0.95 -7.07 -10.93
N GLN A 200 -0.84 -5.76 -10.67
CA GLN A 200 0.38 -5.16 -10.15
C GLN A 200 0.04 -3.97 -9.25
N VAL A 201 0.55 -3.94 -8.01
CA VAL A 201 0.52 -2.69 -7.22
C VAL A 201 1.46 -1.69 -7.87
N LEU A 202 0.92 -0.54 -8.29
CA LEU A 202 1.71 0.58 -8.80
C LEU A 202 2.33 1.38 -7.66
N GLY A 203 1.65 1.42 -6.52
CA GLY A 203 2.10 2.06 -5.29
C GLY A 203 0.92 2.49 -4.44
N PHE A 204 1.22 3.25 -3.38
CA PHE A 204 0.23 3.86 -2.51
C PHE A 204 0.54 5.33 -2.27
N ILE A 205 -0.48 6.06 -1.82
CA ILE A 205 -0.43 7.49 -1.52
C ILE A 205 -1.12 7.70 -0.18
N ASP A 206 -0.40 8.22 0.80
CA ASP A 206 -0.97 8.66 2.08
C ASP A 206 -1.88 9.89 1.86
N SER A 207 -2.89 10.06 2.71
CA SER A 207 -3.88 11.13 2.58
C SER A 207 -3.25 12.52 2.50
N ASP A 208 -2.15 12.75 3.20
CA ASP A 208 -1.49 14.06 3.32
C ASP A 208 -0.53 14.34 2.14
N ASP A 209 -0.31 13.35 1.27
CA ASP A 209 0.70 13.39 0.23
C ASP A 209 0.15 13.59 -1.19
N TRP A 210 -1.17 13.56 -1.36
CA TRP A 210 -1.84 13.75 -2.65
C TRP A 210 -1.45 15.05 -3.38
N ALA A 211 -1.31 16.15 -2.64
CA ALA A 211 -0.91 17.43 -3.24
C ALA A 211 0.50 17.40 -3.85
N LYS A 212 1.37 16.49 -3.40
CA LYS A 212 2.75 16.36 -3.89
C LYS A 212 2.80 15.69 -5.27
N ILE A 213 1.89 14.78 -5.55
CA ILE A 213 1.98 13.89 -6.72
C ILE A 213 1.19 14.36 -7.94
N LEU A 214 0.20 15.23 -7.77
CA LEU A 214 -0.69 15.66 -8.87
C LEU A 214 -0.06 16.74 -9.78
N ARG A 215 1.23 17.06 -9.60
CA ARG A 215 1.99 17.95 -10.47
C ARG A 215 3.33 17.30 -10.82
N PRO A 216 3.83 17.46 -12.07
CA PRO A 216 5.17 17.02 -12.43
C PRO A 216 6.20 17.58 -11.45
N GLN A 217 6.87 16.71 -10.72
CA GLN A 217 8.06 17.07 -9.95
C GLN A 217 9.28 16.90 -10.86
N SER A 218 10.15 17.92 -10.88
CA SER A 218 11.40 17.94 -11.66
C SER A 218 12.46 17.00 -11.09
#